data_AF-A0A957CF89-F1
#
_entry.id   AF-A0A957CF89-F1
#
_cell.length_a   1.000
_cell.length_b   1.000
_cell.length_c   1.000
_cell.angle_alpha   90.00
_cell.angle_beta   90.00
_cell.angle_gamma   90.00
#
_symmetry.space_group_name_H-M   'P 1'
#
loop_
_entity.id
_entity.type
_entity.pdbx_description
1 polymer ?
#
loop_
_entity_poly.entity_id
_entity_poly.type
_entity_poly.pdbx_seq_one_letter_code
_entity_poly.pdbx_strand_id
1 'polypeptide(L)'
;GWLPRKLGQRLILGVAGFVFVLAALAPLVWIRPAYALNQITAPWQEQQAINADFGDKLRLVGFEVGQTPVSQQKSRDVALQRLYQPGDTVDLLLEWEVLAPMDRNWSVFVHLNDPIIGVPIAQRDMFLDQGLRPTSLLEPGETIFNYYQLTIPETAVAPANLQLTVGLYDFTTFERLPLV
;
A
#
# COMPACT_ATOMS: atom_id res chain seq x y z
N GLY A 1 -31.02 44.45 0.83
CA GLY A 1 -30.32 43.82 -0.30
C GLY A 1 -30.94 44.30 -1.59
N TRP A 2 -30.13 44.71 -2.57
CA TRP A 2 -30.55 45.43 -3.78
C TRP A 2 -31.12 44.52 -4.89
N LEU A 3 -31.37 43.23 -4.61
CA LEU A 3 -31.97 42.27 -5.55
C LEU A 3 -33.46 42.07 -5.27
N PRO A 4 -34.32 42.01 -6.32
CA PRO A 4 -35.72 41.65 -6.15
C PRO A 4 -35.85 40.23 -5.56
N ARG A 5 -36.65 40.06 -4.50
CA ARG A 5 -36.76 38.81 -3.72
C ARG A 5 -36.96 37.55 -4.58
N LYS A 6 -37.77 37.63 -5.64
CA LYS A 6 -38.03 36.53 -6.57
C LYS A 6 -36.79 36.12 -7.39
N LEU A 7 -35.94 37.09 -7.75
CA LEU A 7 -34.70 36.83 -8.49
C LEU A 7 -33.65 36.17 -7.58
N GLY A 8 -33.54 36.64 -6.33
CA GLY A 8 -32.68 36.02 -5.32
C GLY A 8 -33.06 34.57 -5.01
N GLN A 9 -34.36 34.28 -4.86
CA GLN A 9 -34.85 32.91 -4.64
C GLN A 9 -34.55 31.98 -5.83
N ARG A 10 -34.71 32.45 -7.06
CA ARG A 10 -34.37 31.66 -8.27
C ARG A 10 -32.87 31.36 -8.37
N LEU A 11 -32.03 32.33 -8.03
CA LEU A 11 -30.57 32.13 -8.00
C LEU A 11 -30.18 31.10 -6.93
N ILE A 12 -30.73 31.21 -5.71
CA ILE A 12 -30.48 30.23 -4.63
C ILE A 12 -30.92 28.83 -5.05
N LEU A 13 -32.12 28.68 -5.64
CA LEU A 13 -32.61 27.39 -6.14
C LEU A 13 -31.73 26.83 -7.26
N GLY A 14 -31.24 27.68 -8.18
CA GLY A 14 -30.34 27.27 -9.24
C GLY A 14 -29.01 26.74 -8.71
N VAL A 15 -28.38 27.47 -7.77
CA VAL A 15 -27.15 27.03 -7.10
C VAL A 15 -27.39 25.75 -6.30
N ALA A 16 -28.48 25.68 -5.54
CA ALA A 16 -28.82 24.49 -4.76
C ALA A 16 -29.03 23.26 -5.66
N GLY A 17 -29.76 23.42 -6.78
CA GLY A 17 -29.95 22.35 -7.76
C GLY A 17 -28.64 21.91 -8.41
N PHE A 18 -27.76 22.84 -8.76
CA PHE A 18 -26.45 22.52 -9.31
C PHE A 18 -25.58 21.73 -8.32
N VAL A 19 -25.49 22.17 -7.07
CA VAL A 19 -24.75 21.46 -6.01
C VAL A 19 -25.36 20.08 -5.75
N PHE A 20 -26.69 19.96 -5.74
CA PHE A 20 -27.37 18.67 -5.58
C PHE A 20 -27.03 17.70 -6.72
N VAL A 21 -27.03 18.16 -7.96
CA VAL A 21 -26.63 17.33 -9.12
C VAL A 21 -25.18 16.89 -9.02
N LEU A 22 -24.26 17.80 -8.68
CA LEU A 22 -22.85 17.44 -8.45
C LEU A 22 -22.70 16.39 -7.34
N ALA A 23 -23.38 16.57 -6.21
CA ALA A 23 -23.35 15.63 -5.10
C ALA A 23 -23.95 14.26 -5.47
N ALA A 24 -25.04 14.24 -6.24
CA ALA A 24 -25.66 12.99 -6.70
C ALA A 24 -24.80 12.24 -7.72
N LEU A 25 -24.05 12.96 -8.57
CA LEU A 25 -23.12 12.36 -9.53
C LEU A 25 -21.80 11.91 -8.88
N ALA A 26 -21.40 12.51 -7.77
CA ALA A 26 -20.08 12.27 -7.19
C ALA A 26 -19.77 10.82 -6.80
N PRO A 27 -20.71 10.05 -6.20
CA PRO A 27 -20.51 8.62 -5.93
C PRO A 27 -20.15 7.81 -7.16
N LEU A 28 -20.69 8.17 -8.33
CA LEU A 28 -20.54 7.39 -9.56
C LEU A 28 -19.37 7.86 -10.41
N VAL A 29 -19.15 9.17 -10.50
CA VAL A 29 -18.16 9.76 -11.40
C VAL A 29 -16.76 9.79 -10.78
N TRP A 30 -16.65 10.00 -9.47
CA TRP A 30 -15.34 10.17 -8.81
C TRP A 30 -15.07 9.16 -7.70
N ILE A 31 -16.07 8.84 -6.85
CA ILE A 31 -15.84 7.94 -5.70
C ILE A 31 -15.69 6.50 -6.18
N ARG A 32 -16.72 5.89 -6.78
CA ARG A 32 -16.69 4.49 -7.22
C ARG A 32 -15.44 4.10 -8.03
N PRO A 33 -15.00 4.85 -9.05
CA PRO A 33 -13.79 4.48 -9.79
C PRO A 33 -12.51 4.58 -8.94
N ALA A 34 -12.44 5.50 -7.97
CA ALA A 34 -11.31 5.59 -7.06
C ALA A 34 -11.21 4.40 -6.09
N TYR A 35 -12.31 3.68 -5.85
CA TYR A 35 -12.37 2.45 -5.05
C TYR A 35 -12.44 1.19 -5.92
N ALA A 36 -12.29 1.31 -7.25
CA ALA A 36 -12.16 0.12 -8.10
C ALA A 36 -10.87 -0.60 -7.70
N LEU A 37 -10.94 -1.93 -7.56
CA LEU A 37 -9.76 -2.73 -7.21
C LEU A 37 -8.71 -2.54 -8.29
N ASN A 38 -7.56 -2.02 -7.87
CA ASN A 38 -6.42 -1.85 -8.74
C ASN A 38 -5.90 -3.25 -9.05
N GLN A 39 -6.11 -3.72 -10.28
CA GLN A 39 -5.37 -4.86 -10.79
C GLN A 39 -3.94 -4.36 -10.99
N ILE A 40 -3.12 -4.42 -9.93
CA ILE A 40 -1.68 -4.26 -10.09
C ILE A 40 -1.24 -5.47 -10.92
N THR A 41 -1.22 -5.29 -12.24
CA THR A 41 -0.76 -6.29 -13.18
C THR A 41 0.76 -6.25 -13.18
N ALA A 42 1.33 -7.40 -12.85
CA ALA A 42 2.75 -7.70 -12.85
C ALA A 42 3.58 -7.05 -13.97
N PRO A 43 4.40 -6.02 -13.70
CA PRO A 43 5.55 -5.69 -14.54
C PRO A 43 6.81 -6.35 -13.94
N TRP A 44 6.78 -7.65 -13.65
CA TRP A 44 7.90 -8.35 -12.98
C TRP A 44 9.00 -8.72 -13.97
N GLN A 45 10.25 -8.42 -13.64
CA GLN A 45 11.41 -8.92 -14.38
C GLN A 45 12.15 -10.03 -13.62
N GLU A 46 12.15 -9.99 -12.27
CA GLU A 46 12.92 -10.91 -11.42
C GLU A 46 12.24 -11.18 -10.06
N GLN A 47 11.06 -11.81 -10.07
CA GLN A 47 10.39 -12.22 -8.85
C GLN A 47 11.20 -13.28 -8.08
N GLN A 48 11.33 -13.09 -6.76
CA GLN A 48 11.94 -14.06 -5.85
C GLN A 48 10.86 -14.82 -5.09
N ALA A 49 10.88 -16.16 -5.18
CA ALA A 49 9.97 -17.01 -4.43
C ALA A 49 10.41 -17.14 -2.96
N ILE A 50 9.45 -17.11 -2.04
CA ILE A 50 9.69 -17.29 -0.60
C ILE A 50 8.74 -18.30 0.05
N ASN A 51 7.52 -18.46 -0.47
CA ASN A 51 6.50 -19.41 -0.01
C ASN A 51 6.38 -19.48 1.52
N ALA A 52 6.16 -18.34 2.17
CA ALA A 52 6.03 -18.25 3.62
C ALA A 52 4.55 -18.24 4.04
N ASP A 53 4.15 -19.20 4.88
CA ASP A 53 2.76 -19.38 5.30
C ASP A 53 2.50 -18.67 6.63
N PHE A 54 1.43 -17.87 6.66
CA PHE A 54 0.98 -17.15 7.84
C PHE A 54 -0.33 -17.75 8.34
N GLY A 55 -0.23 -18.43 9.49
CA GLY A 55 -1.35 -19.08 10.18
C GLY A 55 -2.21 -19.99 9.29
N ASP A 56 -1.60 -20.64 8.30
CA ASP A 56 -2.27 -21.47 7.27
C ASP A 56 -3.41 -20.75 6.52
N LYS A 57 -3.41 -19.41 6.52
CA LYS A 57 -4.47 -18.56 5.95
C LYS A 57 -4.01 -17.75 4.75
N LEU A 58 -2.79 -17.24 4.79
CA LEU A 58 -2.17 -16.44 3.73
C LEU A 58 -0.77 -16.95 3.47
N ARG A 59 -0.41 -17.12 2.21
CA ARG A 59 0.96 -17.44 1.79
C ARG A 59 1.55 -16.22 1.11
N LEU A 60 2.73 -15.79 1.56
CA LEU A 60 3.57 -14.90 0.78
C LEU A 60 4.32 -15.76 -0.24
N VAL A 61 3.82 -15.76 -1.48
CA VAL A 61 4.35 -16.59 -2.57
C VAL A 61 5.74 -16.10 -2.96
N GLY A 62 5.86 -14.79 -3.16
CA GLY A 62 7.11 -14.17 -3.56
C GLY A 62 7.09 -12.65 -3.42
N PHE A 63 8.22 -12.05 -3.76
CA PHE A 63 8.39 -10.62 -3.72
C PHE A 63 9.35 -10.13 -4.80
N GLU A 64 9.25 -8.85 -5.14
CA GLU A 64 10.22 -8.14 -5.97
C GLU A 64 10.62 -6.85 -5.25
N VAL A 65 11.93 -6.56 -5.24
CA VAL A 65 12.48 -5.33 -4.66
C VAL A 65 13.09 -4.48 -5.76
N GLY A 66 12.53 -3.29 -5.96
CA GLY A 66 13.02 -2.24 -6.83
C GLY A 66 13.65 -1.08 -6.05
N GLN A 67 14.14 -0.11 -6.80
CA GLN A 67 14.66 1.14 -6.28
C GLN A 67 14.25 2.25 -7.24
N THR A 68 13.59 3.27 -6.72
CA THR A 68 13.41 4.55 -7.41
C THR A 68 14.46 5.52 -6.86
N PRO A 69 15.52 5.86 -7.65
CA PRO A 69 16.55 6.78 -7.20
C PRO A 69 16.01 8.21 -7.10
N VAL A 70 16.46 8.97 -6.11
CA VAL A 70 16.23 10.44 -6.08
C VAL A 70 17.04 11.15 -7.17
N SER A 71 18.17 10.57 -7.58
CA SER A 71 19.06 11.10 -8.61
C SER A 71 19.26 10.08 -9.74
N GLN A 72 18.95 10.46 -10.99
CA GLN A 72 19.11 9.61 -12.19
C GLN A 72 20.58 9.28 -12.54
N GLN A 73 21.53 9.47 -11.63
CA GLN A 73 22.93 9.14 -11.86
C GLN A 73 23.11 7.62 -11.73
N LYS A 74 22.93 6.94 -12.86
CA LYS A 74 23.12 5.50 -13.07
C LYS A 74 24.56 5.10 -12.75
N SER A 75 24.85 4.81 -11.47
CA SER A 75 26.08 4.14 -11.07
C SER A 75 26.00 2.69 -11.54
N ARG A 76 26.47 2.46 -12.77
CA ARG A 76 26.96 1.15 -13.20
C ARG A 76 28.15 0.80 -12.31
N ASP A 77 28.17 -0.45 -11.86
CA ASP A 77 29.23 -1.09 -11.07
C ASP A 77 28.93 -1.10 -9.56
N VAL A 78 28.23 -2.14 -9.09
CA VAL A 78 28.79 -3.23 -8.27
C VAL A 78 27.70 -4.31 -8.13
N ALA A 79 28.05 -5.54 -8.50
CA ALA A 79 27.19 -6.71 -8.39
C ALA A 79 26.98 -7.14 -6.91
N LEU A 80 25.77 -7.62 -6.61
CA LEU A 80 25.33 -8.44 -5.46
C LEU A 80 24.86 -7.77 -4.15
N GLN A 81 24.78 -6.44 -4.04
CA GLN A 81 24.05 -5.77 -2.94
C GLN A 81 23.28 -4.57 -3.50
N ARG A 82 21.96 -4.50 -3.27
CA ARG A 82 21.17 -3.30 -3.63
C ARG A 82 21.60 -2.16 -2.71
N LEU A 83 22.35 -1.20 -3.24
CA LEU A 83 22.83 -0.04 -2.49
C LEU A 83 21.83 1.10 -2.62
N TYR A 84 21.33 1.56 -1.47
CA TYR A 84 20.42 2.69 -1.38
C TYR A 84 21.10 3.87 -0.70
N GLN A 85 20.73 5.08 -1.10
CA GLN A 85 21.14 6.32 -0.45
C GLN A 85 20.02 6.87 0.44
N PRO A 86 20.33 7.62 1.51
CA PRO A 86 19.34 8.43 2.20
C PRO A 86 18.52 9.27 1.20
N GLY A 87 17.19 9.24 1.33
CA GLY A 87 16.25 9.84 0.38
C GLY A 87 15.71 8.87 -0.67
N ASP A 88 16.42 7.79 -1.02
CA ASP A 88 15.92 6.81 -1.98
C ASP A 88 14.65 6.12 -1.49
N THR A 89 13.83 5.67 -2.45
CA THR A 89 12.65 4.88 -2.15
C THR A 89 12.88 3.41 -2.49
N VAL A 90 12.67 2.56 -1.49
CA VAL A 90 12.60 1.10 -1.65
C VAL A 90 11.20 0.78 -2.15
N ASP A 91 11.14 0.29 -3.37
CA ASP A 91 9.91 -0.21 -3.98
C ASP A 91 9.81 -1.70 -3.68
N LEU A 92 8.74 -2.12 -3.01
CA LEU A 92 8.51 -3.51 -2.68
C LEU A 92 7.18 -3.94 -3.26
N LEU A 93 7.18 -5.06 -3.95
CA LEU A 93 5.96 -5.76 -4.28
C LEU A 93 5.94 -7.13 -3.60
N LEU A 94 4.78 -7.46 -3.05
CA LEU A 94 4.46 -8.75 -2.46
C LEU A 94 3.33 -9.42 -3.24
N GLU A 95 3.52 -10.71 -3.54
CA GLU A 95 2.48 -11.60 -4.06
C GLU A 95 1.96 -12.50 -2.94
N TRP A 96 0.65 -12.47 -2.75
CA TRP A 96 -0.06 -13.23 -1.74
C TRP A 96 -1.00 -14.24 -2.38
N GLU A 97 -1.08 -15.42 -1.80
CA GLU A 97 -2.11 -16.43 -2.09
C GLU A 97 -2.98 -16.63 -0.84
N VAL A 98 -4.30 -16.57 -1.01
CA VAL A 98 -5.26 -16.84 0.05
C VAL A 98 -5.46 -18.35 0.17
N LEU A 99 -5.05 -18.94 1.30
CA LEU A 99 -5.09 -20.38 1.52
C LEU A 99 -6.43 -20.84 2.13
N ALA A 100 -7.01 -20.02 3.00
CA ALA A 100 -8.22 -20.36 3.74
C ALA A 100 -9.07 -19.13 4.07
N PRO A 101 -10.38 -19.30 4.33
CA PRO A 101 -11.24 -18.21 4.77
C PRO A 101 -10.73 -17.58 6.08
N MET A 102 -10.88 -16.27 6.18
CA MET A 102 -10.44 -15.48 7.34
C MET A 102 -11.65 -14.80 8.00
N ASP A 103 -11.72 -14.92 9.31
CA ASP A 103 -12.73 -14.30 10.18
C ASP A 103 -12.27 -12.95 10.76
N ARG A 104 -10.97 -12.66 10.63
CA ARG A 104 -10.33 -11.43 11.11
C ARG A 104 -9.66 -10.69 9.96
N ASN A 105 -9.46 -9.40 10.18
CA ASN A 105 -8.82 -8.49 9.24
C ASN A 105 -7.36 -8.25 9.61
N TRP A 106 -6.48 -8.80 8.78
CA TRP A 106 -5.04 -8.71 8.94
C TRP A 106 -4.49 -7.60 8.04
N SER A 107 -3.79 -6.64 8.65
CA SER A 107 -3.00 -5.64 7.95
C SER A 107 -1.60 -6.20 7.70
N VAL A 108 -1.07 -5.98 6.51
CA VAL A 108 0.33 -6.23 6.22
C VAL A 108 1.14 -5.06 6.75
N PHE A 109 2.21 -5.33 7.49
CA PHE A 109 3.24 -4.35 7.81
C PHE A 109 4.49 -4.65 6.99
N VAL A 110 5.13 -3.60 6.53
CA VAL A 110 6.43 -3.65 5.86
C VAL A 110 7.33 -2.65 6.56
N HIS A 111 8.39 -3.12 7.19
CA HIS A 111 9.31 -2.31 7.97
C HIS A 111 10.72 -2.38 7.39
N LEU A 112 11.37 -1.24 7.29
CA LEU A 112 12.81 -1.14 7.05
C LEU A 112 13.49 -0.86 8.38
N ASN A 113 14.12 -1.88 8.95
CA ASN A 113 14.71 -1.84 10.28
C ASN A 113 16.22 -1.61 10.20
N ASP A 114 16.73 -0.73 11.06
CA ASP A 114 18.16 -0.69 11.39
C ASP A 114 18.40 -1.62 12.59
N PRO A 115 19.19 -2.70 12.44
CA PRO A 115 19.48 -3.64 13.53
C PRO A 115 20.15 -3.00 14.75
N ILE A 116 20.79 -1.83 14.60
CA ILE A 116 21.49 -1.12 15.66
C ILE A 116 20.51 -0.27 16.48
N ILE A 117 19.58 0.43 15.80
CA ILE A 117 18.62 1.33 16.45
C ILE A 117 17.46 0.53 17.07
N GLY A 118 17.13 -0.63 16.50
CA GLY A 118 16.09 -1.52 17.01
C GLY A 118 14.66 -1.03 16.78
N VAL A 119 14.47 0.00 15.96
CA VAL A 119 13.17 0.50 15.49
C VAL A 119 13.18 0.67 13.96
N PRO A 120 12.01 0.60 13.29
CA PRO A 120 11.92 0.87 11.86
C PRO A 120 12.33 2.32 11.55
N ILE A 121 13.24 2.50 10.57
CA ILE A 121 13.59 3.83 10.04
C ILE A 121 12.60 4.29 8.96
N ALA A 122 11.90 3.34 8.34
CA ALA A 122 10.77 3.56 7.45
C ALA A 122 9.79 2.39 7.61
N GLN A 123 8.50 2.66 7.49
CA GLN A 123 7.47 1.63 7.62
C GLN A 123 6.23 1.98 6.80
N ARG A 124 5.50 0.95 6.38
CA ARG A 124 4.23 1.09 5.69
C ARG A 124 3.31 -0.07 6.06
N ASP A 125 2.10 0.29 6.48
CA ASP A 125 1.08 -0.65 6.92
C ASP A 125 -0.19 -0.42 6.12
N MET A 126 -0.76 -1.48 5.57
CA MET A 126 -2.06 -1.42 4.89
C MET A 126 -2.72 -2.79 4.77
N PHE A 127 -4.03 -2.79 4.57
CA PHE A 127 -4.75 -3.97 4.10
C PHE A 127 -4.35 -4.36 2.67
N LEU A 128 -4.75 -5.56 2.25
CA LEU A 128 -4.52 -6.05 0.90
C LEU A 128 -5.26 -5.19 -0.16
N ASP A 129 -4.86 -5.34 -1.42
CA ASP A 129 -5.30 -4.50 -2.55
C ASP A 129 -5.15 -3.00 -2.30
N GLN A 130 -3.94 -2.60 -1.90
CA GLN A 130 -3.59 -1.20 -1.65
C GLN A 130 -4.46 -0.55 -0.57
N GLY A 131 -4.91 -1.33 0.43
CA GLY A 131 -5.74 -0.85 1.52
C GLY A 131 -7.25 -0.92 1.26
N LEU A 132 -7.69 -1.47 0.12
CA LEU A 132 -9.10 -1.49 -0.27
C LEU A 132 -9.84 -2.74 0.21
N ARG A 133 -9.14 -3.87 0.41
CA ARG A 133 -9.78 -5.12 0.83
C ARG A 133 -9.29 -5.64 2.18
N PRO A 134 -10.17 -5.65 3.19
CA PRO A 134 -9.91 -6.39 4.41
C PRO A 134 -9.86 -7.90 4.13
N THR A 135 -8.99 -8.62 4.84
CA THR A 135 -8.73 -10.04 4.56
C THR A 135 -9.94 -10.95 4.76
N SER A 136 -10.92 -10.56 5.59
CA SER A 136 -12.15 -11.33 5.78
C SER A 136 -13.07 -11.37 4.56
N LEU A 137 -12.83 -10.54 3.55
CA LEU A 137 -13.60 -10.50 2.30
C LEU A 137 -12.94 -11.28 1.17
N LEU A 138 -11.78 -11.89 1.43
CA LEU A 138 -11.03 -12.63 0.43
C LEU A 138 -11.46 -14.09 0.40
N GLU A 139 -11.49 -14.64 -0.81
CA GLU A 139 -11.83 -16.03 -1.08
C GLU A 139 -10.56 -16.87 -1.23
N PRO A 140 -10.55 -18.14 -0.77
CA PRO A 140 -9.44 -19.06 -0.99
C PRO A 140 -9.12 -19.24 -2.48
N GLY A 141 -7.82 -19.28 -2.80
CA GLY A 141 -7.30 -19.35 -4.17
C GLY A 141 -7.13 -18.00 -4.85
N GLU A 142 -7.54 -16.89 -4.22
CA GLU A 142 -7.23 -15.55 -4.74
C GLU A 142 -5.73 -15.27 -4.66
N THR A 143 -5.19 -14.73 -5.76
CA THR A 143 -3.85 -14.15 -5.83
C THR A 143 -3.94 -12.63 -5.76
N ILE A 144 -3.19 -12.02 -4.84
CA ILE A 144 -3.25 -10.59 -4.59
C ILE A 144 -1.85 -10.00 -4.65
N PHE A 145 -1.72 -8.88 -5.34
CA PHE A 145 -0.49 -8.12 -5.43
C PHE A 145 -0.60 -6.84 -4.63
N ASN A 146 0.38 -6.60 -3.75
CA ASN A 146 0.47 -5.37 -3.00
C ASN A 146 1.83 -4.71 -3.23
N TYR A 147 1.79 -3.47 -3.71
CA TYR A 147 2.92 -2.58 -3.84
C TYR A 147 3.08 -1.69 -2.60
N TYR A 148 4.33 -1.46 -2.19
CA TYR A 148 4.73 -0.65 -1.05
C TYR A 148 5.90 0.24 -1.47
N GLN A 149 5.92 1.45 -0.93
CA GLN A 149 7.03 2.38 -1.08
C GLN A 149 7.51 2.78 0.30
N LEU A 150 8.79 2.54 0.58
CA LEU A 150 9.46 2.92 1.81
C LEU A 150 10.57 3.91 1.48
N THR A 151 10.35 5.18 1.78
CA THR A 151 11.35 6.22 1.61
C THR A 151 12.33 6.19 2.77
N ILE A 152 13.61 6.01 2.46
CA ILE A 152 14.69 6.07 3.45
C ILE A 152 14.84 7.54 3.86
N PRO A 153 14.79 7.88 5.16
CA PRO A 153 14.97 9.26 5.60
C PRO A 153 16.30 9.84 5.12
N GLU A 154 16.33 11.11 4.69
CA GLU A 154 17.58 11.79 4.32
C GLU A 154 18.59 11.86 5.50
N THR A 155 18.08 11.76 6.72
CA THR A 155 18.87 11.73 7.96
C THR A 155 19.37 10.32 8.34
N ALA A 156 19.09 9.30 7.53
CA ALA A 156 19.56 7.94 7.80
C ALA A 156 21.09 7.90 7.80
N VAL A 157 21.65 7.25 8.83
CA VAL A 157 23.10 7.10 8.96
C VAL A 157 23.57 6.02 7.99
N ALA A 158 24.58 6.33 7.19
CA ALA A 158 25.20 5.40 6.24
C ALA A 158 26.73 5.33 6.45
N PRO A 159 27.38 4.18 6.18
CA PRO A 159 26.79 2.92 5.69
C PRO A 159 26.08 2.12 6.80
N ALA A 160 24.96 1.49 6.47
CA ALA A 160 24.21 0.61 7.37
C ALA A 160 23.59 -0.57 6.61
N ASN A 161 23.51 -1.73 7.25
CA ASN A 161 22.79 -2.89 6.73
C ASN A 161 21.37 -2.86 7.28
N LEU A 162 20.42 -2.54 6.41
CA LEU A 162 19.00 -2.49 6.78
C LEU A 162 18.32 -3.83 6.52
N GLN A 163 17.34 -4.16 7.34
CA GLN A 163 16.53 -5.37 7.21
C GLN A 163 15.11 -5.00 6.80
N LEU A 164 14.65 -5.57 5.68
CA LEU A 164 13.26 -5.48 5.27
C LEU A 164 12.48 -6.61 5.95
N THR A 165 11.47 -6.26 6.73
CA THR A 165 10.63 -7.20 7.46
C THR A 165 9.18 -7.06 7.02
N VAL A 166 8.56 -8.18 6.70
CA VAL A 166 7.15 -8.27 6.29
C VAL A 166 6.42 -9.17 7.29
N GLY A 167 5.19 -8.81 7.64
CA GLY A 167 4.31 -9.69 8.39
C GLY A 167 2.87 -9.18 8.43
N LEU A 168 2.03 -9.91 9.18
CA LEU A 168 0.60 -9.65 9.29
C LEU A 168 0.22 -9.44 10.75
N TYR A 169 -0.68 -8.50 10.99
CA TYR A 169 -1.21 -8.21 12.33
C TYR A 169 -2.67 -7.74 12.29
N ASP A 170 -3.39 -7.96 13.38
CA ASP A 170 -4.72 -7.43 13.57
C ASP A 170 -4.62 -5.98 14.07
N PHE A 171 -5.16 -5.03 13.31
CA PHE A 171 -5.03 -3.59 13.63
C PHE A 171 -5.70 -3.16 14.95
N THR A 172 -6.67 -3.94 15.44
CA THR A 172 -7.40 -3.60 16.68
C THR A 172 -6.67 -4.12 17.91
N THR A 173 -6.10 -5.32 17.81
CA THR A 173 -5.49 -6.04 18.94
C THR A 173 -3.97 -6.03 18.93
N PHE A 174 -3.35 -5.65 17.81
CA PHE A 174 -1.91 -5.73 17.54
C PHE A 174 -1.33 -7.15 17.61
N GLU A 175 -2.20 -8.17 17.65
CA GLU A 175 -1.80 -9.57 17.58
C GLU A 175 -1.19 -9.86 16.21
N ARG A 176 -0.06 -10.58 16.20
CA ARG A 176 0.60 -10.99 14.95
C ARG A 176 0.07 -12.33 14.48
N LEU A 177 -0.15 -12.46 13.18
CA LEU A 177 -0.37 -13.77 12.57
C LEU A 177 0.98 -14.47 12.44
N PRO A 178 1.17 -15.65 13.08
CA PRO A 178 2.47 -16.32 13.11
C PRO A 178 2.81 -16.94 11.75
N LEU A 179 4.11 -17.07 11.50
CA LEU A 179 4.64 -17.94 10.46
C LEU A 179 4.49 -19.41 10.89
N VAL A 180 4.16 -20.29 9.95
CA VAL A 180 3.99 -21.75 10.16
C VAL A 180 5.02 -22.53 9.35
#